data_AF-A0A2B7X0H5-F1
#
_entry.id   AF-A0A2B7X0H5-F1
#
_cell.length_a   1.000
_cell.length_b   1.000
_cell.length_c   1.000
_cell.angle_alpha   90.00
_cell.angle_beta   90.00
_cell.angle_gamma   90.00
#
_symmetry.space_group_name_H-M   'P 1'
#
loop_
_entity.id
_entity.type
_entity.pdbx_description
1 polymer ?
#
loop_
_entity_poly.entity_id
_entity_poly.type
_entity_poly.pdbx_seq_one_letter_code
_entity_poly.pdbx_strand_id
1 'polypeptide(L)'
;MNIYERAVDLATNPKYSKWIWPLLLLAEVFLCALIVWKVPYTEIDWSTYMQQVSLFLSGERDYALIKGSTGPLVYPAVHVYIYSALYHICDDGRDIAFAQVIFAILYLTTLVIVMWSYRSARAPPYLFPLLVLSKRLHSVFLLRLFNDAVATFFLWATILMLQRRQWAAGVVLWSMGVGVKMTALLVAPAIAVIVVLGAGIVKATGLGVTALLLQVCSPTHGWKFTQTGVTLPAH
;
A
#
# COMPACT_ATOMS: atom_id res chain seq x y z
N MET A 1 -13.62 -31.16 -29.37
CA MET A 1 -13.32 -29.86 -28.73
C MET A 1 -12.12 -29.26 -29.43
N ASN A 2 -12.34 -28.16 -30.15
CA ASN A 2 -11.35 -27.45 -30.96
C ASN A 2 -10.26 -26.81 -30.06
N ILE A 3 -9.06 -26.56 -30.59
CA ILE A 3 -7.95 -25.92 -29.83
C ILE A 3 -8.40 -24.54 -29.32
N TYR A 4 -9.16 -23.82 -30.14
CA TYR A 4 -9.77 -22.53 -29.76
C TYR A 4 -10.70 -22.67 -28.54
N GLU A 5 -11.58 -23.68 -28.52
CA GLU A 5 -12.50 -23.92 -27.41
C GLU A 5 -11.76 -24.27 -26.12
N ARG A 6 -10.66 -25.04 -26.21
CA ARG A 6 -9.81 -25.35 -25.05
C ARG A 6 -9.10 -24.12 -24.50
N ALA A 7 -8.60 -23.23 -25.37
CA ALA A 7 -7.95 -21.99 -24.95
C ALA A 7 -8.94 -21.03 -24.27
N VAL A 8 -10.15 -20.91 -24.81
CA VAL A 8 -11.22 -20.10 -24.21
C VAL A 8 -11.68 -20.70 -22.88
N ASP A 9 -11.85 -22.03 -22.78
CA ASP A 9 -12.20 -22.70 -21.53
C ASP A 9 -11.10 -22.49 -20.47
N LEU A 10 -9.82 -22.62 -20.82
CA LEU A 10 -8.71 -22.36 -19.91
C LEU A 10 -8.67 -20.91 -19.40
N ALA A 11 -8.96 -19.95 -20.27
CA ALA A 11 -8.91 -18.53 -19.97
C ALA A 11 -10.10 -18.02 -19.13
N THR A 12 -11.27 -18.64 -19.28
CA THR A 12 -12.53 -18.15 -18.70
C THR A 12 -13.03 -18.99 -17.53
N ASN A 13 -12.69 -20.27 -17.46
CA ASN A 13 -13.22 -21.18 -16.46
C ASN A 13 -12.48 -21.04 -15.10
N PRO A 14 -13.17 -20.61 -14.02
CA PRO A 14 -12.54 -20.42 -12.71
C PRO A 14 -11.96 -21.69 -12.08
N LYS A 15 -12.29 -22.88 -12.60
CA LYS A 15 -11.73 -24.16 -12.13
C LYS A 15 -10.21 -24.22 -12.32
N TYR A 16 -9.70 -23.67 -13.42
CA TYR A 16 -8.26 -23.67 -13.71
C TYR A 16 -7.49 -22.64 -12.90
N SER A 17 -8.18 -21.64 -12.34
CA SER A 17 -7.56 -20.64 -11.45
C SER A 17 -6.72 -21.29 -10.37
N LYS A 18 -7.13 -22.45 -9.81
CA LYS A 18 -6.43 -23.17 -8.73
C LYS A 18 -4.95 -23.43 -9.01
N TRP A 19 -4.59 -23.73 -10.26
CA TRP A 19 -3.23 -24.08 -10.66
C TRP A 19 -2.51 -22.92 -11.36
N ILE A 20 -3.27 -22.03 -12.02
CA ILE A 20 -2.71 -20.87 -12.72
C ILE A 20 -2.07 -19.88 -11.73
N TRP A 21 -2.74 -19.58 -10.62
CA TRP A 21 -2.23 -18.57 -9.66
C TRP A 21 -0.90 -18.94 -8.97
N PRO A 22 -0.63 -20.18 -8.48
CA PRO A 22 0.66 -20.49 -7.87
C PRO A 22 1.80 -20.55 -8.89
N LEU A 23 1.52 -20.99 -10.13
CA LEU A 23 2.53 -21.00 -11.20
C LEU A 23 2.93 -19.58 -11.58
N LEU A 24 1.95 -18.69 -11.72
CA LEU A 24 2.23 -17.27 -11.98
C LEU A 24 2.96 -16.61 -10.81
N LEU A 25 2.58 -16.92 -9.56
CA LEU A 25 3.29 -16.40 -8.39
C LEU A 25 4.76 -16.86 -8.36
N LEU A 26 5.02 -18.12 -8.68
CA LEU A 26 6.38 -18.65 -8.75
C LEU A 26 7.18 -17.95 -9.86
N ALA A 27 6.59 -17.77 -11.05
CA ALA A 27 7.21 -16.99 -12.12
C ALA A 27 7.52 -15.54 -11.68
N GLU A 28 6.63 -14.92 -10.91
CA GLU A 28 6.83 -13.57 -10.38
C GLU A 28 7.94 -13.46 -9.35
N VAL A 29 8.12 -14.47 -8.50
CA VAL A 29 9.27 -14.52 -7.58
C VAL A 29 10.58 -14.47 -8.39
N PHE A 30 10.67 -15.26 -9.45
CA PHE A 30 11.85 -15.24 -10.34
C PHE A 30 11.99 -13.90 -11.08
N LEU A 31 10.89 -13.34 -11.59
CA LEU A 31 10.92 -12.06 -12.29
C LEU A 31 11.34 -10.91 -11.35
N CYS A 32 10.80 -10.85 -10.14
CA CYS A 32 11.18 -9.86 -9.13
C CYS A 32 12.67 -9.96 -8.79
N ALA A 33 13.18 -11.17 -8.57
CA ALA A 33 14.60 -11.39 -8.30
C ALA A 33 15.48 -10.94 -9.48
N LEU A 34 15.06 -11.25 -10.72
CA LEU A 34 15.78 -10.82 -11.92
C LEU A 34 15.75 -9.29 -12.10
N ILE A 35 14.63 -8.64 -11.80
CA ILE A 35 14.51 -7.18 -11.87
C ILE A 35 15.43 -6.52 -10.84
N VAL A 36 15.38 -6.95 -9.58
CA VAL A 36 16.25 -6.40 -8.52
C VAL A 36 17.74 -6.63 -8.85
N TRP A 37 18.09 -7.76 -9.47
CA TRP A 37 19.48 -8.05 -9.83
C TRP A 37 19.98 -7.31 -11.08
N LYS A 38 19.13 -7.13 -12.10
CA LYS A 38 19.55 -6.65 -13.42
C LYS A 38 19.19 -5.20 -13.71
N VAL A 39 18.17 -4.65 -13.06
CA VAL A 39 17.67 -3.30 -13.34
C VAL A 39 18.13 -2.36 -12.24
N PRO A 40 18.83 -1.27 -12.57
CA PRO A 40 19.31 -0.33 -11.56
C PRO A 40 18.12 0.33 -10.84
N TYR A 41 18.31 0.53 -9.54
CA TYR A 41 17.43 1.35 -8.72
C TYR A 41 17.29 2.76 -9.32
N THR A 42 16.09 3.33 -9.27
CA THR A 42 15.79 4.69 -9.73
C THR A 42 15.40 5.54 -8.53
N GLU A 43 16.30 6.40 -8.10
CA GLU A 43 16.03 7.36 -7.02
C GLU A 43 15.01 8.40 -7.48
N ILE A 44 13.96 8.57 -6.67
CA ILE A 44 12.97 9.63 -6.85
C ILE A 44 12.63 10.22 -5.50
N ASP A 45 12.07 9.41 -4.59
CA ASP A 45 11.57 9.88 -3.30
C ASP A 45 12.18 9.17 -2.09
N TRP A 46 12.95 8.08 -2.26
CA TRP A 46 13.45 7.30 -1.13
C TRP A 46 14.37 8.13 -0.25
N SER A 47 15.33 8.84 -0.87
CA SER A 47 16.24 9.73 -0.13
C SER A 47 15.47 10.82 0.62
N THR A 48 14.41 11.37 0.03
CA THR A 48 13.56 12.36 0.69
C THR A 48 12.80 11.74 1.86
N TYR A 49 12.25 10.53 1.72
CA TYR A 49 11.60 9.83 2.82
C TYR A 49 12.56 9.61 3.99
N MET A 50 13.80 9.17 3.71
CA MET A 50 14.82 8.97 4.75
C MET A 50 15.20 10.27 5.45
N GLN A 51 15.34 11.39 4.71
CA GLN A 51 15.61 12.71 5.30
C GLN A 51 14.46 13.22 6.18
N GLN A 52 13.21 13.06 5.72
CA GLN A 52 12.02 13.46 6.48
C GLN A 52 11.91 12.64 7.77
N VAL A 53 12.16 11.34 7.68
CA VAL A 53 12.18 10.44 8.83
C VAL A 53 13.35 10.75 9.77
N SER A 54 14.53 11.09 9.27
CA SER A 54 15.66 11.44 10.14
C SER A 54 15.38 12.68 10.99
N LEU A 55 14.69 13.69 10.42
CA LEU A 55 14.23 14.87 11.19
C LEU A 55 13.21 14.48 12.26
N PHE A 56 12.27 13.59 11.93
CA PHE A 56 11.33 13.06 12.90
C PHE A 56 12.05 12.29 14.02
N LEU A 57 13.01 11.44 13.69
CA LEU A 57 13.79 10.68 14.68
C LEU A 57 14.68 11.59 15.55
N SER A 58 15.16 12.73 15.03
CA SER A 58 15.91 13.72 15.81
C SER A 58 15.04 14.57 16.75
N GLY A 59 13.73 14.33 16.81
CA GLY A 59 12.81 14.99 17.73
C GLY A 59 11.97 16.11 17.12
N GLU A 60 12.08 16.37 15.81
CA GLU A 60 11.21 17.35 15.15
C GLU A 60 9.77 16.83 15.14
N ARG A 61 8.84 17.69 15.52
CA ARG A 61 7.40 17.38 15.58
C ARG A 61 6.55 18.44 14.91
N ASP A 62 7.14 19.56 14.49
CA ASP A 62 6.47 20.50 13.62
C ASP A 62 6.46 19.97 12.18
N TYR A 63 5.26 19.54 11.75
CA TYR A 63 5.03 18.98 10.44
C TYR A 63 5.45 19.93 9.31
N ALA A 64 5.34 21.26 9.52
CA ALA A 64 5.73 22.25 8.52
C ALA A 64 7.25 22.34 8.32
N LEU A 65 8.03 21.88 9.31
CA LEU A 65 9.50 21.91 9.29
C LEU A 65 10.11 20.60 8.75
N ILE A 66 9.35 19.51 8.70
CA ILE A 66 9.83 18.23 8.16
C ILE A 66 9.85 18.30 6.63
N LYS A 67 11.05 18.44 6.06
CA LYS A 67 11.27 18.56 4.61
C LYS A 67 12.47 17.72 4.18
N GLY A 68 12.45 17.27 2.93
CA GLY A 68 13.59 16.66 2.27
C GLY A 68 13.91 17.34 0.94
N SER A 69 14.82 16.76 0.18
CA SER A 69 15.32 17.30 -1.09
C SER A 69 14.24 17.60 -2.14
N THR A 70 13.14 16.85 -2.16
CA THR A 70 12.03 17.05 -3.10
C THR A 70 10.86 17.85 -2.52
N GLY A 71 10.94 18.30 -1.26
CA GLY A 71 9.94 19.17 -0.65
C GLY A 71 9.48 18.74 0.75
N PRO A 72 8.42 19.38 1.27
CA PRO A 72 7.87 19.09 2.59
C PRO A 72 7.21 17.72 2.66
N LEU A 73 7.12 17.17 3.87
CA LEU A 73 6.33 15.98 4.14
C LEU A 73 4.85 16.27 3.84
N VAL A 74 4.23 15.47 2.97
CA VAL A 74 2.81 15.58 2.60
C VAL A 74 1.99 14.35 2.97
N TYR A 75 2.65 13.32 3.51
CA TYR A 75 2.02 12.07 3.89
C TYR A 75 1.68 12.04 5.39
N PRO A 76 0.59 11.34 5.78
CA PRO A 76 0.15 11.34 7.17
C PRO A 76 1.06 10.50 8.07
N ALA A 77 0.79 10.51 9.37
CA ALA A 77 1.72 9.98 10.38
C ALA A 77 2.10 8.50 10.20
N VAL A 78 1.22 7.64 9.67
CA VAL A 78 1.53 6.22 9.48
C VAL A 78 2.64 6.01 8.45
N HIS A 79 2.72 6.85 7.42
CA HIS A 79 3.87 6.86 6.50
C HIS A 79 5.17 7.03 7.27
N VAL A 80 5.23 8.03 8.15
CA VAL A 80 6.44 8.35 8.93
C VAL A 80 6.84 7.18 9.83
N TYR A 81 5.90 6.50 10.48
CA TYR A 81 6.22 5.34 11.32
C TYR A 81 6.73 4.15 10.51
N ILE A 82 6.09 3.85 9.37
CA ILE A 82 6.54 2.75 8.51
C ILE A 82 7.94 3.03 7.99
N TYR A 83 8.18 4.25 7.49
CA TYR A 83 9.50 4.62 6.98
C TYR A 83 10.54 4.82 8.09
N SER A 84 10.14 5.11 9.34
CA SER A 84 11.03 5.06 10.52
C SER A 84 11.50 3.63 10.82
N ALA A 85 10.60 2.64 10.73
CA ALA A 85 10.99 1.25 10.85
C ALA A 85 11.94 0.84 9.71
N LEU A 86 11.63 1.22 8.46
CA LEU A 86 12.50 0.96 7.31
C LEU A 86 13.86 1.63 7.44
N TYR A 87 13.92 2.87 7.96
CA TYR A 87 15.15 3.61 8.20
C TYR A 87 16.10 2.82 9.11
N HIS A 88 15.62 2.34 10.25
CA HIS A 88 16.43 1.54 11.18
C HIS A 88 16.84 0.17 10.63
N ILE A 89 15.97 -0.45 9.84
CA ILE A 89 16.22 -1.78 9.28
C ILE A 89 17.22 -1.71 8.10
N CYS A 90 17.22 -0.63 7.32
CA CYS A 90 18.04 -0.49 6.10
C CYS A 90 19.31 0.35 6.34
N ASP A 91 19.91 0.28 7.53
CA ASP A 91 21.13 1.01 7.91
C ASP A 91 21.04 2.52 7.62
N ASP A 92 20.06 3.18 8.26
CA ASP A 92 19.71 4.59 8.06
C ASP A 92 19.24 4.91 6.63
N GLY A 93 18.68 3.90 5.95
CA GLY A 93 18.20 4.01 4.57
C GLY A 93 19.29 3.91 3.50
N ARG A 94 20.52 3.55 3.87
CA ARG A 94 21.66 3.41 2.95
C ARG A 94 21.67 2.08 2.23
N ASP A 95 21.13 1.03 2.83
CA ASP A 95 21.02 -0.30 2.21
C ASP A 95 19.81 -0.38 1.27
N ILE A 96 19.98 0.18 0.06
CA ILE A 96 18.96 0.17 -0.98
C ILE A 96 18.66 -1.25 -1.44
N ALA A 97 19.65 -2.14 -1.51
CA ALA A 97 19.45 -3.51 -1.96
C ALA A 97 18.52 -4.26 -1.00
N PHE A 98 18.72 -4.09 0.31
CA PHE A 98 17.82 -4.66 1.31
C PHE A 98 16.42 -4.04 1.26
N ALA A 99 16.32 -2.72 1.07
CA ALA A 99 15.03 -2.05 0.86
C ALA A 99 14.27 -2.60 -0.37
N GLN A 100 14.97 -2.85 -1.48
CA GLN A 100 14.38 -3.47 -2.68
C GLN A 100 13.86 -4.88 -2.40
N VAL A 101 14.55 -5.67 -1.57
CA VAL A 101 14.07 -7.00 -1.14
C VAL A 101 12.81 -6.88 -0.28
N ILE A 102 12.76 -5.94 0.67
CA ILE A 102 11.56 -5.69 1.49
C ILE A 102 10.38 -5.31 0.60
N PHE A 103 10.58 -4.40 -0.35
CA PHE A 103 9.52 -3.99 -1.27
C PHE A 103 9.14 -5.10 -2.27
N ALA A 104 10.06 -6.01 -2.61
CA ALA A 104 9.73 -7.21 -3.38
C ALA A 104 8.82 -8.15 -2.58
N ILE A 105 9.11 -8.37 -1.30
CA ILE A 105 8.24 -9.16 -0.41
C ILE A 105 6.88 -8.48 -0.27
N LEU A 106 6.85 -7.16 -0.11
CA LEU A 106 5.61 -6.38 -0.06
C LEU A 106 4.80 -6.56 -1.36
N TYR A 107 5.43 -6.44 -2.52
CA TYR A 107 4.82 -6.66 -3.83
C TYR A 107 4.21 -8.06 -3.96
N LEU A 108 5.00 -9.10 -3.65
CA LEU A 108 4.54 -10.49 -3.74
C LEU A 108 3.38 -10.75 -2.79
N THR A 109 3.42 -10.19 -1.58
CA THR A 109 2.32 -10.31 -0.61
C THR A 109 1.07 -9.60 -1.11
N THR A 110 1.20 -8.38 -1.64
CA THR A 110 0.09 -7.66 -2.28
C THR A 110 -0.49 -8.48 -3.44
N LEU A 111 0.36 -9.04 -4.30
CA LEU A 111 -0.08 -9.85 -5.44
C LEU A 111 -0.86 -11.10 -4.99
N VAL A 112 -0.41 -11.78 -3.93
CA VAL A 112 -1.15 -12.92 -3.34
C VAL A 112 -2.53 -12.48 -2.85
N ILE A 113 -2.63 -11.35 -2.14
CA ILE A 113 -3.91 -10.80 -1.66
C ILE A 113 -4.83 -10.47 -2.84
N VAL A 114 -4.31 -9.84 -3.90
CA VAL A 114 -5.05 -9.51 -5.12
C VAL A 114 -5.57 -10.79 -5.77
N MET A 115 -4.70 -11.75 -6.08
CA MET A 115 -5.08 -13.01 -6.72
C MET A 115 -6.13 -13.77 -5.90
N TRP A 116 -6.00 -13.77 -4.56
CA TRP A 116 -6.98 -14.37 -3.67
C TRP A 116 -8.33 -13.66 -3.75
N SER A 117 -8.33 -12.32 -3.79
CA SER A 117 -9.55 -11.51 -3.86
C SER A 117 -10.31 -11.74 -5.17
N TYR A 118 -9.59 -11.80 -6.29
CA TYR A 118 -10.15 -12.14 -7.61
C TYR A 118 -10.71 -13.57 -7.64
N ARG A 119 -10.00 -14.53 -7.05
CA ARG A 119 -10.48 -15.92 -6.95
C ARG A 119 -11.76 -16.01 -6.11
N SER A 120 -11.83 -15.27 -5.01
CA SER A 120 -12.99 -15.25 -4.11
C SER A 120 -14.22 -14.64 -4.81
N ALA A 121 -14.00 -13.69 -5.71
CA ALA A 121 -15.00 -13.11 -6.59
C ALA A 121 -15.35 -13.98 -7.83
N ARG A 122 -14.77 -15.18 -7.97
CA ARG A 122 -14.91 -16.07 -9.15
C ARG A 122 -14.53 -15.37 -10.47
N ALA A 123 -13.57 -14.46 -10.42
CA ALA A 123 -13.09 -13.75 -11.60
C ALA A 123 -12.42 -14.71 -12.61
N PRO A 124 -12.50 -14.41 -13.91
CA PRO A 124 -11.95 -15.28 -14.94
C PRO A 124 -10.40 -15.31 -14.92
N PRO A 125 -9.77 -16.47 -15.12
CA PRO A 125 -8.31 -16.64 -15.02
C PRO A 125 -7.45 -15.76 -15.93
N TYR A 126 -7.98 -15.30 -17.08
CA TYR A 126 -7.22 -14.44 -18.02
C TYR A 126 -6.76 -13.12 -17.40
N LEU A 127 -7.35 -12.71 -16.27
CA LEU A 127 -6.95 -11.50 -15.54
C LEU A 127 -5.61 -11.66 -14.82
N PHE A 128 -5.23 -12.88 -14.42
CA PHE A 128 -4.01 -13.09 -13.64
C PHE A 128 -2.71 -12.77 -14.41
N PRO A 129 -2.53 -13.20 -15.67
CA PRO A 129 -1.37 -12.79 -16.46
C PRO A 129 -1.26 -11.26 -16.62
N LEU A 130 -2.38 -10.54 -16.73
CA LEU A 130 -2.39 -9.08 -16.87
C LEU A 130 -1.93 -8.36 -15.59
N LEU A 131 -2.26 -8.92 -14.42
CA LEU A 131 -1.81 -8.39 -13.13
C LEU A 131 -0.30 -8.54 -12.95
N VAL A 132 0.20 -9.69 -13.37
CA VAL A 132 1.58 -10.15 -13.27
C VAL A 132 2.50 -9.40 -14.23
N LEU A 133 2.11 -9.20 -15.50
CA LEU A 133 2.97 -8.57 -16.52
C LEU A 133 3.08 -7.03 -16.45
N SER A 134 2.58 -6.39 -15.39
CA SER A 134 2.53 -4.93 -15.32
C SER A 134 3.89 -4.31 -14.99
N LYS A 135 4.58 -3.81 -16.03
CA LYS A 135 5.86 -3.08 -15.88
C LYS A 135 5.77 -1.89 -14.90
N ARG A 136 4.62 -1.22 -14.86
CA ARG A 136 4.40 -0.07 -13.97
C ARG A 136 4.44 -0.48 -12.50
N LEU A 137 3.82 -1.62 -12.15
CA LEU A 137 3.80 -2.09 -10.76
C LEU A 137 5.20 -2.45 -10.27
N HIS A 138 5.95 -3.22 -11.08
CA HIS A 138 7.35 -3.53 -10.80
C HIS A 138 8.20 -2.28 -10.58
N SER A 139 7.99 -1.24 -11.40
CA SER A 139 8.70 0.02 -11.25
C SER A 139 8.32 0.80 -9.99
N VAL A 140 7.05 0.78 -9.58
CA VAL A 140 6.59 1.47 -8.35
C VAL A 140 7.11 0.75 -7.10
N PHE A 141 6.97 -0.56 -7.04
CA PHE A 141 7.37 -1.36 -5.87
C PHE A 141 8.89 -1.55 -5.81
N LEU A 142 9.50 -2.14 -6.84
CA LEU A 142 10.87 -2.66 -6.77
C LEU A 142 11.95 -1.62 -7.09
N LEU A 143 11.67 -0.68 -8.00
CA LEU A 143 12.70 0.22 -8.53
C LEU A 143 12.68 1.60 -7.92
N ARG A 144 11.54 2.03 -7.36
CA ARG A 144 11.35 3.38 -6.81
C ARG A 144 11.03 3.41 -5.32
N LEU A 145 10.63 2.27 -4.74
CA LEU A 145 10.33 2.13 -3.30
C LEU A 145 9.26 3.14 -2.82
N PHE A 146 8.26 3.39 -3.67
CA PHE A 146 7.26 4.41 -3.42
C PHE A 146 6.28 4.05 -2.30
N ASN A 147 5.85 5.07 -1.57
CA ASN A 147 4.81 4.95 -0.53
C ASN A 147 3.48 4.39 -1.08
N ASP A 148 3.25 4.54 -2.39
CA ASP A 148 2.11 3.97 -3.11
C ASP A 148 2.03 2.44 -3.01
N ALA A 149 3.16 1.76 -2.89
CA ALA A 149 3.21 0.32 -2.68
C ALA A 149 2.54 -0.08 -1.36
N VAL A 150 2.89 0.62 -0.28
CA VAL A 150 2.34 0.40 1.06
C VAL A 150 0.85 0.75 1.10
N ALA A 151 0.46 1.89 0.51
CA ALA A 151 -0.96 2.27 0.44
C ALA A 151 -1.80 1.24 -0.35
N THR A 152 -1.25 0.73 -1.45
CA THR A 152 -1.91 -0.30 -2.28
C THR A 152 -2.05 -1.62 -1.52
N PHE A 153 -1.05 -2.01 -0.74
CA PHE A 153 -1.12 -3.20 0.13
C PHE A 153 -2.28 -3.09 1.12
N PHE A 154 -2.38 -1.99 1.88
CA PHE A 154 -3.47 -1.81 2.85
C PHE A 154 -4.85 -1.78 2.19
N LEU A 155 -4.97 -1.17 1.00
CA LEU A 155 -6.21 -1.17 0.24
C LEU A 155 -6.65 -2.59 -0.16
N TRP A 156 -5.74 -3.40 -0.71
CA TRP A 156 -6.08 -4.78 -1.11
C TRP A 156 -6.34 -5.67 0.10
N ALA A 157 -5.60 -5.49 1.20
CA ALA A 157 -5.84 -6.20 2.45
C ALA A 157 -7.23 -5.87 3.02
N THR A 158 -7.64 -4.59 2.95
CA THR A 158 -9.00 -4.14 3.29
C THR A 158 -10.05 -4.89 2.48
N ILE A 159 -9.90 -4.90 1.15
CA ILE A 159 -10.85 -5.57 0.24
C ILE A 159 -10.98 -7.05 0.61
N LEU A 160 -9.86 -7.75 0.83
CA LEU A 160 -9.86 -9.16 1.21
C LEU A 160 -10.58 -9.42 2.54
N MET A 161 -10.34 -8.59 3.56
CA MET A 161 -11.01 -8.75 4.86
C MET A 161 -12.52 -8.47 4.76
N LEU A 162 -12.92 -7.46 3.99
CA LEU A 162 -14.33 -7.16 3.74
C LEU A 162 -15.03 -8.30 2.98
N GLN A 163 -14.37 -8.90 1.97
CA GLN A 163 -14.89 -10.08 1.27
C GLN A 163 -15.09 -11.28 2.21
N ARG A 164 -14.23 -11.43 3.22
CA ARG A 164 -14.34 -12.47 4.25
C ARG A 164 -15.32 -12.12 5.39
N ARG A 165 -16.07 -11.03 5.28
CA ARG A 165 -16.99 -10.52 6.32
C ARG A 165 -16.29 -10.18 7.65
N GLN A 166 -14.97 -9.94 7.62
CA GLN A 166 -14.20 -9.47 8.77
C GLN A 166 -14.19 -7.94 8.79
N TRP A 167 -15.35 -7.36 9.12
CA TRP A 167 -15.63 -5.92 8.99
C TRP A 167 -14.66 -5.04 9.78
N ALA A 168 -14.40 -5.40 11.04
CA ALA A 168 -13.51 -4.63 11.92
C ALA A 168 -12.08 -4.59 11.38
N ALA A 169 -11.52 -5.74 11.01
CA ALA A 169 -10.18 -5.84 10.43
C ALA A 169 -10.08 -5.04 9.12
N GLY A 170 -11.10 -5.12 8.25
CA GLY A 170 -11.16 -4.34 7.02
C GLY A 170 -11.12 -2.83 7.27
N VAL A 171 -11.95 -2.33 8.20
CA VAL A 171 -11.99 -0.89 8.52
C VAL A 171 -10.68 -0.41 9.19
N VAL A 172 -10.07 -1.23 10.05
CA VAL A 172 -8.77 -0.91 10.67
C VAL A 172 -7.67 -0.82 9.60
N LEU A 173 -7.57 -1.80 8.71
CA LEU A 173 -6.58 -1.81 7.62
C LEU A 173 -6.80 -0.63 6.66
N TRP A 174 -8.05 -0.29 6.37
CA TRP A 174 -8.37 0.88 5.55
C TRP A 174 -7.92 2.17 6.23
N SER A 175 -8.20 2.32 7.53
CA SER A 175 -7.75 3.48 8.30
C SER A 175 -6.22 3.57 8.32
N MET A 176 -5.50 2.45 8.48
CA MET A 176 -4.05 2.43 8.31
C MET A 176 -3.62 2.91 6.91
N GLY A 177 -4.30 2.45 5.86
CA GLY A 177 -4.06 2.91 4.48
C GLY A 177 -4.28 4.42 4.29
N VAL A 178 -5.33 4.99 4.90
CA VAL A 178 -5.55 6.46 4.94
C VAL A 178 -4.40 7.17 5.63
N GLY A 179 -3.89 6.61 6.72
CA GLY A 179 -2.73 7.15 7.43
C GLY A 179 -1.41 7.05 6.66
N VAL A 180 -1.33 6.20 5.63
CA VAL A 180 -0.17 6.08 4.74
C VAL A 180 -0.27 7.08 3.59
N LYS A 181 -1.45 7.17 2.96
CA LYS A 181 -1.70 8.12 1.87
C LYS A 181 -3.17 8.55 1.87
N MET A 182 -3.39 9.86 1.84
CA MET A 182 -4.74 10.45 1.87
C MET A 182 -5.64 10.02 0.72
N THR A 183 -5.08 9.59 -0.41
CA THR A 183 -5.86 9.09 -1.55
C THR A 183 -6.71 7.86 -1.20
N ALA A 184 -6.37 7.09 -0.16
CA ALA A 184 -7.20 5.98 0.31
C ALA A 184 -8.56 6.44 0.89
N LEU A 185 -8.70 7.74 1.23
CA LEU A 185 -9.97 8.33 1.66
C LEU A 185 -11.02 8.31 0.54
N LEU A 186 -10.62 8.30 -0.73
CA LEU A 186 -11.53 8.22 -1.88
C LEU A 186 -12.37 6.92 -1.86
N VAL A 187 -11.92 5.89 -1.14
CA VAL A 187 -12.60 4.60 -1.01
C VAL A 187 -13.58 4.58 0.19
N ALA A 188 -13.56 5.61 1.05
CA ALA A 188 -14.45 5.73 2.21
C ALA A 188 -15.94 5.49 1.92
N PRO A 189 -16.57 6.12 0.90
CA PRO A 189 -18.00 5.92 0.65
C PRO A 189 -18.33 4.47 0.29
N ALA A 190 -17.47 3.80 -0.47
CA ALA A 190 -17.66 2.40 -0.82
C ALA A 190 -17.60 1.51 0.42
N ILE A 191 -16.63 1.73 1.31
CA ILE A 191 -16.48 0.97 2.55
C ILE A 191 -17.68 1.20 3.48
N ALA A 192 -18.14 2.45 3.62
CA ALA A 192 -19.30 2.78 4.43
C ALA A 192 -20.55 2.01 3.94
N VAL A 193 -20.83 2.04 2.64
CA VAL A 193 -21.96 1.30 2.05
C VAL A 193 -21.81 -0.21 2.28
N ILE A 194 -20.63 -0.78 2.02
CA ILE A 194 -20.39 -2.22 2.19
C ILE A 194 -20.59 -2.65 3.65
N VAL A 195 -20.07 -1.89 4.62
CA VAL A 195 -20.18 -2.23 6.04
C VAL A 195 -21.60 -2.02 6.55
N VAL A 196 -22.32 -0.97 6.12
CA VAL A 196 -23.73 -0.76 6.49
C VAL A 196 -24.59 -1.91 5.96
N LEU A 197 -24.44 -2.28 4.68
CA LEU A 197 -25.20 -3.37 4.07
C LEU A 197 -24.81 -4.75 4.64
N GLY A 198 -23.54 -4.95 4.98
CA GLY A 198 -23.01 -6.25 5.43
C GLY A 198 -23.12 -6.51 6.93
N ALA A 199 -22.95 -5.49 7.77
CA ALA A 199 -22.91 -5.61 9.23
C ALA A 199 -24.07 -4.89 9.95
N GLY A 200 -24.84 -4.06 9.23
CA GLY A 200 -25.90 -3.23 9.78
C GLY A 200 -25.39 -1.87 10.28
N ILE A 201 -26.31 -0.89 10.33
CA ILE A 201 -25.98 0.51 10.59
C ILE A 201 -25.32 0.74 11.95
N VAL A 202 -25.76 0.05 13.00
CA VAL A 202 -25.24 0.22 14.38
C VAL A 202 -23.78 -0.24 14.49
N LYS A 203 -23.43 -1.36 13.84
CA LYS A 203 -22.04 -1.81 13.81
C LYS A 203 -21.19 -0.92 12.92
N ALA A 204 -21.74 -0.47 11.79
CA ALA A 204 -21.04 0.42 10.87
C ALA A 204 -20.66 1.76 11.52
N THR A 205 -21.55 2.37 12.31
CA THR A 205 -21.25 3.60 13.04
C THR A 205 -20.15 3.39 14.08
N GLY A 206 -20.21 2.31 14.87
CA GLY A 206 -19.14 1.97 15.83
C GLY A 206 -17.78 1.74 15.17
N LEU A 207 -17.75 1.10 14.00
CA LEU A 207 -16.52 0.93 13.22
C LEU A 207 -16.02 2.24 12.61
N GLY A 208 -16.92 3.12 12.15
CA GLY A 208 -16.58 4.46 11.68
C GLY A 208 -15.94 5.31 12.79
N VAL A 209 -16.52 5.27 14.00
CA VAL A 209 -15.93 5.94 15.17
C VAL A 209 -14.55 5.35 15.48
N THR A 210 -14.40 4.03 15.42
CA THR A 210 -13.10 3.37 15.64
C THR A 210 -12.07 3.81 14.59
N ALA A 211 -12.45 3.94 13.32
CA ALA A 211 -11.56 4.42 12.26
C ALA A 211 -11.11 5.87 12.51
N LEU A 212 -12.03 6.74 12.94
CA LEU A 212 -11.73 8.14 13.28
C LEU A 212 -10.83 8.22 14.52
N LEU A 213 -11.14 7.44 15.56
CA LEU A 213 -10.29 7.34 16.75
C LEU A 213 -8.89 6.84 16.37
N LEU A 214 -8.75 5.92 15.44
CA LEU A 214 -7.43 5.51 14.96
C LEU A 214 -6.68 6.64 14.25
N GLN A 215 -7.35 7.56 13.55
CA GLN A 215 -6.68 8.71 12.94
C GLN A 215 -6.30 9.79 13.96
N VAL A 216 -7.18 10.04 14.92
CA VAL A 216 -7.01 11.08 15.95
C VAL A 216 -6.06 10.62 17.08
N CYS A 217 -6.18 9.36 17.50
CA CYS A 217 -5.39 8.73 18.56
C CYS A 217 -4.18 7.94 18.06
N SER A 218 -3.99 7.77 16.73
CA SER A 218 -2.65 7.48 16.21
C SER A 218 -1.67 8.52 16.76
N PRO A 219 -0.35 8.27 16.82
CA PRO A 219 0.59 9.08 17.58
C PRO A 219 0.90 10.46 16.93
N THR A 220 -0.12 11.15 16.42
CA THR A 220 -0.16 12.60 16.26
C THR A 220 0.00 13.35 17.59
N HIS A 221 0.01 12.66 18.75
CA HIS A 221 0.39 13.22 20.04
C HIS A 221 1.78 13.86 19.96
N GLY A 222 1.80 15.19 19.85
CA GLY A 222 3.00 16.02 19.72
C GLY A 222 3.20 16.68 18.36
N TRP A 223 2.48 16.26 17.32
CA TRP A 223 2.58 16.88 16.00
C TRP A 223 1.97 18.28 16.01
N LYS A 224 2.78 19.27 15.63
CA LYS A 224 2.33 20.63 15.39
C LYS A 224 2.10 20.82 13.91
N PHE A 225 0.91 21.30 13.53
CA PHE A 225 0.55 21.57 12.14
C PHE A 225 0.56 23.08 11.81
N THR A 226 1.13 23.89 12.70
CA THR A 226 1.10 25.35 12.61
C THR A 226 2.21 25.88 11.71
N GLN A 227 1.86 26.53 10.60
CA GLN A 227 2.79 27.42 9.91
C GLN A 227 2.95 28.72 10.71
N THR A 228 3.81 28.75 11.73
CA THR A 228 4.27 30.03 12.28
C THR A 228 5.38 30.57 11.38
N GLY A 229 4.99 31.29 10.32
CA GLY A 229 5.98 31.85 9.40
C GLY A 229 5.43 32.50 8.13
N VAL A 230 4.33 33.27 8.22
CA VAL A 230 4.09 34.35 7.25
C VAL A 230 4.43 35.66 7.95
N THR A 231 5.72 35.99 8.00
CA THR A 231 6.12 37.38 8.15
C THR A 231 5.74 38.08 6.85
N LEU A 232 4.61 38.79 6.87
CA LEU A 232 4.30 39.80 5.87
C LEU A 232 5.50 40.77 5.81
N PRO A 233 6.06 41.07 4.62
CA PRO A 233 7.01 42.17 4.52
C PRO A 233 6.28 43.45 4.95
N ALA A 234 6.77 44.09 6.00
CA ALA A 234 6.35 45.43 6.36
C ALA A 234 6.81 46.36 5.23
N HIS A 235 5.86 46.81 4.42
CA HIS A 235 5.98 47.99 3.58
C HIS A 235 5.26 49.15 4.28
#